data_AF-A0A9N9FS66-F1
#
_entry.id   AF-A0A9N9FS66-F1
#
_cell.length_a   1.000
_cell.length_b   1.000
_cell.length_c   1.000
_cell.angle_alpha   90.00
_cell.angle_beta   90.00
_cell.angle_gamma   90.00
#
_symmetry.space_group_name_H-M   'P 1'
#
loop_
_entity.id
_entity.type
_entity.pdbx_description
1 polymer ?
#
loop_
_entity_poly.entity_id
_entity_poly.type
_entity_poly.pdbx_seq_one_letter_code
_entity_poly.pdbx_strand_id
1 'polypeptide(L)'
;IVNLAKLFAWLIVNGGLSVIILKTVTFTKLQSQSRLFFQLLFSHIILTQNASKRNPQLLVKIFINVVHNPTLAQGIMFFLHHFVKTGDILEEEEKEIVEWGCDVTKKAIQRSLSAEKIL
;
A
#
# COMPACT_ATOMS: atom_id res chain seq x y z
N ILE A 1 14.32 -10.55 4.99
CA ILE A 1 13.28 -9.49 5.01
C ILE A 1 12.11 -9.78 4.06
N VAL A 2 12.37 -10.39 2.89
CA VAL A 2 11.35 -10.77 1.89
C VAL A 2 10.22 -11.63 2.48
N ASN A 3 10.53 -12.74 3.13
CA ASN A 3 9.49 -13.63 3.70
C ASN A 3 8.65 -12.94 4.76
N LEU A 4 9.25 -12.03 5.55
CA LEU A 4 8.51 -11.27 6.55
C LEU A 4 7.54 -10.29 5.88
N ALA A 5 7.97 -9.59 4.83
CA ALA A 5 7.10 -8.71 4.05
C ALA A 5 5.94 -9.48 3.42
N LYS A 6 6.21 -10.65 2.83
CA LYS A 6 5.19 -11.58 2.30
C LYS A 6 4.20 -12.05 3.36
N LEU A 7 4.69 -12.41 4.56
CA LEU A 7 3.83 -12.82 5.68
C LEU A 7 2.90 -11.69 6.13
N PHE A 8 3.42 -10.47 6.31
CA PHE A 8 2.59 -9.32 6.68
C PHE A 8 1.59 -8.96 5.57
N ALA A 9 1.99 -9.04 4.30
CA ALA A 9 1.09 -8.85 3.18
C ALA A 9 -0.07 -9.86 3.22
N TRP A 10 0.24 -11.13 3.43
CA TRP A 10 -0.76 -12.19 3.55
C TRP A 10 -1.72 -11.96 4.72
N LEU A 11 -1.20 -11.59 5.90
CA LEU A 11 -2.04 -11.27 7.07
C LEU A 11 -2.97 -10.08 6.80
N ILE A 12 -2.48 -9.04 6.12
CA ILE A 12 -3.27 -7.86 5.79
C ILE A 12 -4.38 -8.19 4.79
N VAL A 13 -4.04 -8.91 3.71
CA VAL A 13 -4.98 -9.25 2.64
C VAL A 13 -6.08 -10.18 3.13
N ASN A 14 -5.76 -11.12 4.02
CA ASN A 14 -6.73 -12.05 4.61
C ASN A 14 -7.47 -11.46 5.83
N GLY A 15 -7.22 -10.20 6.20
CA GLY A 15 -7.89 -9.52 7.31
C GLY A 15 -7.42 -9.95 8.70
N GLY A 16 -6.33 -10.70 8.82
CA GLY A 16 -5.68 -11.02 10.10
C GLY A 16 -4.99 -9.80 10.73
N LEU A 17 -4.61 -8.80 9.93
CA LEU A 17 -4.09 -7.51 10.38
C LEU A 17 -4.69 -6.36 9.56
N SER A 18 -4.88 -5.21 10.19
CA SER A 18 -5.27 -3.97 9.50
C SER A 18 -4.03 -3.16 9.14
N VAL A 19 -4.04 -2.45 8.01
CA VAL A 19 -2.96 -1.52 7.62
C VAL A 19 -2.72 -0.43 8.69
N ILE A 20 -3.70 -0.18 9.58
CA ILE A 20 -3.57 0.71 10.74
C ILE A 20 -2.41 0.37 11.67
N ILE A 21 -1.93 -0.87 11.71
CA ILE A 21 -0.75 -1.24 12.52
C ILE A 21 0.49 -0.42 12.13
N LEU A 22 0.52 0.15 10.92
CA LEU A 22 1.61 0.98 10.41
C LEU A 22 1.58 2.43 10.92
N LYS A 23 0.64 2.81 11.80
CA LYS A 23 0.50 4.19 12.34
C LYS A 23 1.74 4.73 13.05
N THR A 24 2.63 3.85 13.52
CA THR A 24 3.88 4.21 14.20
C THR A 24 5.03 4.47 13.22
N VAL A 25 4.84 4.19 11.93
CA VAL A 25 5.86 4.30 10.89
C VAL A 25 5.91 5.73 10.35
N THR A 26 7.10 6.33 10.36
CA THR A 26 7.36 7.61 9.68
C THR A 26 7.93 7.36 8.29
N PHE A 27 7.07 7.24 7.28
CA PHE A 27 7.46 6.85 5.91
C PHE A 27 8.48 7.77 5.23
N THR A 28 8.60 9.02 5.68
CA THR A 28 9.57 9.99 5.14
C THR A 28 11.00 9.82 5.68
N LYS A 29 11.19 9.05 6.76
CA LYS A 29 12.48 8.91 7.46
C LYS A 29 12.99 7.46 7.49
N LEU A 30 12.51 6.61 6.58
CA LEU A 30 12.89 5.20 6.53
C LEU A 30 14.34 5.01 6.05
N GLN A 31 15.10 4.27 6.86
CA GLN A 31 16.41 3.72 6.50
C GLN A 31 16.27 2.70 5.35
N SER A 32 17.37 2.42 4.64
CA SER A 32 17.38 1.60 3.42
C SER A 32 16.73 0.22 3.61
N GLN A 33 17.05 -0.48 4.71
CA GLN A 33 16.50 -1.82 4.97
C GLN A 33 15.00 -1.80 5.27
N SER A 34 14.54 -0.84 6.07
CA SER A 34 13.11 -0.67 6.38
C SER A 34 12.34 -0.23 5.13
N ARG A 35 12.92 0.62 4.29
CA ARG A 35 12.35 1.02 3.01
C ARG A 35 12.11 -0.19 2.12
N LEU A 36 13.12 -1.05 1.96
CA LEU A 36 13.01 -2.29 1.18
C LEU A 36 11.89 -3.20 1.71
N PHE A 37 11.77 -3.34 3.04
CA PHE A 37 10.67 -4.09 3.65
C PHE A 37 9.29 -3.55 3.23
N PHE A 38 9.08 -2.24 3.35
CA PHE A 38 7.80 -1.63 3.02
C PHE A 38 7.52 -1.65 1.52
N GLN A 39 8.54 -1.50 0.67
CA GLN A 39 8.40 -1.68 -0.77
C GLN A 39 7.88 -3.10 -1.07
N LEU A 40 8.54 -4.13 -0.53
CA LEU A 40 8.11 -5.51 -0.69
C LEU A 40 6.70 -5.75 -0.11
N LEU A 41 6.39 -5.21 1.06
CA LEU A 41 5.08 -5.38 1.71
C LEU A 41 3.96 -4.84 0.83
N PHE A 42 4.06 -3.58 0.39
CA PHE A 42 3.02 -2.94 -0.41
C PHE A 42 2.91 -3.57 -1.81
N SER A 43 4.03 -3.90 -2.45
CA SER A 43 4.00 -4.61 -3.72
C SER A 43 3.29 -5.96 -3.59
N HIS A 44 3.59 -6.75 -2.55
CA HIS A 44 2.93 -8.05 -2.37
C HIS A 44 1.45 -7.93 -2.01
N ILE A 45 1.03 -6.88 -1.30
CA ILE A 45 -0.40 -6.60 -1.10
C ILE A 45 -1.08 -6.37 -2.45
N ILE A 46 -0.47 -5.59 -3.35
CA ILE A 46 -1.02 -5.29 -4.67
C ILE A 46 -0.99 -6.53 -5.59
N LEU A 47 0.10 -7.30 -5.57
CA LEU A 47 0.29 -8.51 -6.38
C LEU A 47 -0.62 -9.67 -5.96
N THR A 48 -1.37 -9.55 -4.87
CA THR A 48 -2.50 -10.47 -4.62
C THR A 48 -3.62 -10.32 -5.64
N GLN A 49 -3.69 -9.16 -6.31
CA GLN A 49 -4.45 -9.00 -7.54
C GLN A 49 -3.65 -9.64 -8.67
N ASN A 50 -4.31 -10.37 -9.57
CA ASN A 50 -3.66 -10.86 -10.78
C ASN A 50 -3.99 -9.95 -11.96
N ALA A 51 -3.16 -9.98 -13.01
CA ALA A 51 -3.33 -9.12 -14.19
C ALA A 51 -4.70 -9.31 -14.86
N SER A 52 -5.27 -10.51 -14.82
CA SER A 52 -6.55 -10.87 -15.44
C SER A 52 -7.80 -10.58 -14.58
N LYS A 53 -7.66 -10.36 -13.26
CA LYS A 53 -8.78 -10.06 -12.34
C LYS A 53 -8.40 -8.93 -11.38
N ARG A 54 -8.08 -7.77 -11.96
CA ARG A 54 -7.93 -6.51 -11.21
C ARG A 54 -9.25 -6.16 -10.52
N ASN A 55 -9.29 -6.25 -9.19
CA ASN A 55 -10.45 -5.87 -8.39
C ASN A 55 -10.10 -4.65 -7.50
N PRO A 56 -10.37 -3.41 -7.96
CA PRO A 56 -10.02 -2.22 -7.19
C PRO A 56 -10.71 -2.17 -5.83
N GLN A 57 -11.91 -2.74 -5.68
CA GLN A 57 -12.66 -2.75 -4.44
C GLN A 57 -11.93 -3.53 -3.32
N LEU A 58 -11.14 -4.55 -3.65
CA LEU A 58 -10.32 -5.26 -2.66
C LEU A 58 -9.21 -4.38 -2.10
N LEU A 59 -8.49 -3.65 -2.96
CA LEU A 59 -7.48 -2.69 -2.51
C LEU A 59 -8.11 -1.58 -1.68
N VAL A 60 -9.25 -1.04 -2.13
CA VAL A 60 -9.99 -0.04 -1.36
C VAL A 60 -10.33 -0.59 0.02
N LYS A 61 -10.88 -1.80 0.15
CA LYS A 61 -11.23 -2.39 1.44
C LYS A 61 -10.03 -2.53 2.38
N ILE A 62 -8.86 -2.86 1.86
CA ILE A 62 -7.62 -2.99 2.65
C ILE A 62 -7.17 -1.62 3.19
N PHE A 63 -7.22 -0.58 2.36
CA PHE A 63 -6.65 0.72 2.69
C PHE A 63 -7.65 1.73 3.26
N ILE A 64 -8.96 1.56 3.10
CA ILE A 64 -9.95 2.59 3.43
C ILE A 64 -9.86 3.05 4.88
N ASN A 65 -9.56 2.14 5.80
CA ASN A 65 -9.53 2.47 7.23
C ASN A 65 -8.41 3.46 7.59
N VAL A 66 -7.37 3.63 6.76
CA VAL A 66 -6.27 4.56 7.03
C VAL A 66 -6.70 6.01 7.03
N VAL A 67 -7.86 6.35 6.45
CA VAL A 67 -8.37 7.73 6.35
C VAL A 67 -8.63 8.36 7.72
N HIS A 68 -9.07 7.56 8.69
CA HIS A 68 -9.23 7.97 10.10
C HIS A 68 -7.92 8.39 10.77
N ASN A 69 -6.77 8.15 10.13
CA ASN A 69 -5.48 8.69 10.54
C ASN A 69 -4.83 9.43 9.35
N PRO A 70 -5.10 10.73 9.19
CA PRO A 70 -4.64 11.51 8.03
C PRO A 70 -3.12 11.47 7.84
N THR A 71 -2.34 11.43 8.93
CA THR A 71 -0.88 11.32 8.88
C THR A 71 -0.44 9.99 8.27
N LEU A 72 -1.04 8.88 8.71
CA LEU A 72 -0.78 7.56 8.13
C LEU A 72 -1.21 7.50 6.66
N ALA A 73 -2.40 8.02 6.35
CA ALA A 73 -2.92 8.06 4.98
C ALA A 73 -1.97 8.80 4.03
N GLN A 74 -1.50 10.00 4.42
CA GLN A 74 -0.53 10.78 3.66
C GLN A 74 0.81 10.05 3.54
N GLY A 75 1.29 9.44 4.63
CA GLY A 75 2.53 8.67 4.63
C GLY A 75 2.49 7.49 3.66
N ILE A 76 1.39 6.74 3.63
CA ILE A 76 1.19 5.64 2.67
C ILE A 76 1.12 6.17 1.25
N MET A 77 0.32 7.21 0.97
CA MET A 77 0.23 7.81 -0.37
C MET A 77 1.58 8.30 -0.89
N PHE A 78 2.35 8.96 -0.02
CA PHE A 78 3.72 9.39 -0.31
C PHE A 78 4.61 8.19 -0.65
N PHE A 79 4.59 7.16 0.20
CA PHE A 79 5.47 6.01 0.05
C PHE A 79 5.17 5.19 -1.21
N LEU A 80 3.87 4.94 -1.49
CA LEU A 80 3.43 4.26 -2.71
C LEU A 80 3.93 4.99 -3.96
N HIS A 81 3.79 6.31 -3.98
CA HIS A 81 4.17 7.13 -5.13
C HIS A 81 5.68 7.17 -5.38
N HIS A 82 6.49 7.32 -4.33
CA HIS A 82 7.94 7.57 -4.48
C HIS A 82 8.80 6.31 -4.44
N PHE A 83 8.33 5.21 -3.83
CA PHE A 83 9.17 4.04 -3.58
C PHE A 83 8.59 2.74 -4.12
N VAL A 84 7.26 2.63 -4.27
CA VAL A 84 6.62 1.38 -4.73
C VAL A 84 6.36 1.45 -6.23
N LYS A 85 5.69 2.52 -6.70
CA LYS A 85 5.36 2.72 -8.11
C LYS A 85 6.60 2.74 -9.03
N THR A 86 7.71 3.30 -8.54
CA THR A 86 8.97 3.42 -9.28
C THR A 86 10.05 2.47 -8.77
N GLY A 87 9.69 1.47 -7.96
CA GLY A 87 10.64 0.54 -7.37
C GLY A 87 11.24 -0.41 -8.40
N ASP A 88 12.54 -0.65 -8.31
CA ASP A 88 13.33 -1.58 -9.14
C ASP A 88 13.37 -3.01 -8.60
N ILE A 89 12.65 -3.27 -7.50
CA ILE A 89 12.65 -4.56 -6.79
C ILE A 89 11.69 -5.60 -7.39
N LEU A 90 11.01 -5.26 -8.49
CA LEU A 90 9.94 -6.05 -9.12
C LEU A 90 10.40 -6.60 -10.47
N GLU A 91 9.87 -7.76 -10.83
CA GLU A 91 10.01 -8.31 -12.19
C GLU A 91 9.23 -7.43 -13.18
N GLU A 92 9.61 -7.42 -14.46
CA GLU A 92 9.01 -6.53 -15.47
C GLU A 92 7.49 -6.77 -15.61
N GLU A 93 7.07 -8.03 -15.49
CA GLU A 93 5.69 -8.47 -15.58
C GLU A 93 4.84 -7.97 -14.40
N GLU A 94 5.47 -7.66 -13.26
CA GLU A 94 4.82 -7.21 -12.03
C GLU A 94 4.65 -5.68 -11.99
N LYS A 95 5.45 -4.93 -12.75
CA LYS A 95 5.48 -3.46 -12.66
C LYS A 95 4.15 -2.82 -13.04
N GLU A 96 3.52 -3.28 -14.13
CA GLU A 96 2.27 -2.70 -14.62
C GLU A 96 1.15 -2.83 -13.57
N ILE A 97 1.03 -3.99 -12.92
CA ILE A 97 0.01 -4.24 -11.92
C ILE A 97 0.28 -3.49 -10.61
N VAL A 98 1.55 -3.38 -10.21
CA VAL A 98 1.93 -2.60 -9.03
C VAL A 98 1.68 -1.11 -9.25
N GLU A 99 2.02 -0.58 -10.42
CA GLU A 99 1.70 0.80 -10.79
C GLU A 99 0.18 1.06 -10.74
N TRP A 100 -0.61 0.20 -11.36
CA TRP A 100 -2.08 0.28 -11.32
C TRP A 100 -2.61 0.29 -9.88
N GLY A 101 -2.13 -0.63 -9.03
CA GLY A 101 -2.58 -0.73 -7.64
C GLY A 101 -2.16 0.46 -6.78
N CYS A 102 -0.99 1.06 -7.04
CA CYS A 102 -0.57 2.31 -6.41
C CYS A 102 -1.52 3.45 -6.75
N ASP A 103 -1.91 3.58 -8.03
CA ASP A 103 -2.79 4.64 -8.49
C ASP A 103 -4.23 4.48 -7.97
N VAL A 104 -4.76 3.25 -7.97
CA VAL A 104 -6.07 2.92 -7.39
C VAL A 104 -6.10 3.27 -5.90
N THR A 105 -5.11 2.79 -5.15
CA THR A 105 -5.03 3.02 -3.70
C THR A 105 -4.91 4.50 -3.38
N LYS A 106 -4.03 5.23 -4.08
CA LYS A 106 -3.84 6.68 -3.88
C LYS A 106 -5.12 7.47 -4.14
N LYS A 107 -5.81 7.19 -5.26
CA LYS A 107 -7.08 7.85 -5.60
C LYS A 107 -8.17 7.57 -4.57
N ALA A 108 -8.26 6.33 -4.10
CA ALA A 108 -9.25 5.94 -3.09
C ALA A 108 -9.05 6.65 -1.75
N ILE A 109 -7.81 6.69 -1.26
CA ILE A 109 -7.46 7.41 -0.02
C ILE A 109 -7.75 8.91 -0.19
N GLN A 110 -7.30 9.52 -1.29
CA GLN A 110 -7.47 10.96 -1.54
C GLN A 110 -8.94 11.38 -1.61
N ARG A 111 -9.78 10.60 -2.30
CA ARG A 111 -11.22 10.84 -2.39
C ARG A 111 -11.87 10.78 -1.01
N SER A 112 -11.50 9.78 -0.21
CA SER A 112 -12.10 9.54 1.09
C SER A 112 -11.69 10.61 2.12
N LEU A 113 -10.42 11.03 2.14
CA LEU A 113 -9.96 12.15 2.96
C LEU A 113 -10.64 13.48 2.60
N SER A 114 -10.98 13.67 1.32
CA SER A 114 -11.69 14.89 0.89
C SER A 114 -13.15 14.88 1.33
N ALA A 115 -13.77 13.69 1.39
CA ALA A 115 -15.15 13.53 1.84
C ALA A 115 -15.29 13.71 3.37
N GLU A 116 -14.35 13.21 4.17
CA GLU A 116 -14.36 13.39 5.64
C GLU A 116 -14.22 14.86 6.06
N LYS A 117 -13.55 15.70 5.28
CA LYS A 117 -13.41 17.13 5.58
C LYS A 117 -14.70 17.95 5.39
N ILE A 118 -15.71 17.36 4.76
CA ILE A 118 -16.98 18.02 4.43
C ILE A 118 -18.07 17.69 5.47
N LEU A 119 -17.83 16.70 6.34
CA LEU A 119 -18.67 16.31 7.47
C LEU A 119 -18.15 16.93 8.77
#